data_AF-H0XJ72-F1
#
_entry.id   AF-H0XJ72-F1
#
_cell.length_a   1.000
_cell.length_b   1.000
_cell.length_c   1.000
_cell.angle_alpha   90.00
_cell.angle_beta   90.00
_cell.angle_gamma   90.00
#
_symmetry.space_group_name_H-M   'P 1'
#
loop_
_entity.id
_entity.type
_entity.pdbx_description
1 polymer ?
#
loop_
_entity_poly.entity_id
_entity_poly.type
_entity_poly.pdbx_seq_one_letter_code
_entity_poly.pdbx_strand_id
1 'polypeptide(L)'
;LSAALSSKRWRELVADGIFKAQLKEFPTHELAENGYSGVETPTRTEIMISVTRTQNVPGEEGQHFRELTSAVQKRFGFPEGGVELYAEKVVARGLCAAVQASLCYQLLGGLAVQRAC
;
A
#
# COMPACT_ATOMS: atom_id res chain seq x y z
N LEU A 1 39.53 -5.41 -9.21
CA LEU A 1 38.33 -6.29 -9.08
C LEU A 1 37.24 -5.77 -8.14
N SER A 2 37.47 -4.71 -7.33
CA SER A 2 36.47 -4.18 -6.36
C SER A 2 35.35 -3.32 -6.98
N ALA A 3 35.59 -2.61 -8.09
CA ALA A 3 34.61 -1.65 -8.65
C ALA A 3 33.38 -2.30 -9.33
N ALA A 4 33.51 -3.52 -9.89
CA ALA A 4 32.42 -4.17 -10.64
C ALA A 4 31.29 -4.71 -9.73
N LEU A 5 31.62 -5.07 -8.48
CA LEU A 5 30.65 -5.49 -7.46
C LEU A 5 29.75 -4.34 -7.00
N SER A 6 30.21 -3.08 -7.12
CA SER A 6 29.45 -1.89 -6.73
C SER A 6 28.31 -1.57 -7.71
N SER A 7 28.54 -1.72 -9.04
CA SER A 7 27.54 -1.39 -10.07
C SER A 7 26.35 -2.36 -10.15
N LYS A 8 26.56 -3.67 -9.88
CA LYS A 8 25.46 -4.66 -9.85
C LYS A 8 24.56 -4.44 -8.64
N ARG A 9 25.16 -4.26 -7.46
CA ARG A 9 24.45 -3.98 -6.21
C ARG A 9 23.63 -2.69 -6.28
N TRP A 10 24.17 -1.65 -6.90
CA TRP A 10 23.41 -0.40 -7.13
C TRP A 10 22.18 -0.63 -8.00
N ARG A 11 22.31 -1.39 -9.10
CA ARG A 11 21.16 -1.71 -9.97
C ARG A 11 20.06 -2.49 -9.24
N GLU A 12 20.44 -3.43 -8.38
CA GLU A 12 19.50 -4.18 -7.55
C GLU A 12 18.77 -3.28 -6.53
N LEU A 13 19.48 -2.34 -5.89
CA LEU A 13 18.86 -1.38 -4.97
C LEU A 13 17.90 -0.42 -5.67
N VAL A 14 18.27 0.06 -6.86
CA VAL A 14 17.40 0.91 -7.67
C VAL A 14 16.16 0.14 -8.11
N ALA A 15 16.31 -1.11 -8.57
CA ALA A 15 15.18 -1.95 -8.94
C ALA A 15 14.24 -2.23 -7.75
N ASP A 16 14.79 -2.51 -6.56
CA ASP A 16 14.01 -2.69 -5.34
C ASP A 16 13.29 -1.41 -4.91
N GLY A 17 13.95 -0.25 -5.06
CA GLY A 17 13.36 1.06 -4.79
C GLY A 17 12.22 1.41 -5.74
N ILE A 18 12.37 1.13 -7.03
CA ILE A 18 11.32 1.31 -8.03
C ILE A 18 10.14 0.39 -7.73
N PHE A 19 10.40 -0.88 -7.40
CA PHE A 19 9.37 -1.83 -7.02
C PHE A 19 8.57 -1.34 -5.81
N LYS A 20 9.25 -0.93 -4.72
CA LYS A 20 8.61 -0.38 -3.52
C LYS A 20 7.81 0.89 -3.81
N ALA A 21 8.33 1.77 -4.67
CA ALA A 21 7.63 3.00 -5.04
C ALA A 21 6.35 2.70 -5.84
N GLN A 22 6.41 1.81 -6.83
CA GLN A 22 5.24 1.36 -7.59
C GLN A 22 4.21 0.66 -6.71
N LEU A 23 4.67 -0.24 -5.83
CA LEU A 23 3.79 -0.95 -4.93
C LEU A 23 3.12 -0.02 -3.93
N LYS A 24 3.76 1.09 -3.55
CA LYS A 24 3.15 2.10 -2.69
C LYS A 24 2.08 2.93 -3.41
N GLU A 25 2.28 3.24 -4.68
CA GLU A 25 1.34 4.07 -5.46
C GLU A 25 0.00 3.36 -5.69
N PHE A 26 0.02 2.07 -6.03
CA PHE A 26 -1.18 1.34 -6.41
C PHE A 26 -2.26 1.28 -5.30
N PRO A 27 -1.98 0.82 -4.06
CA PRO A 27 -2.97 0.77 -2.98
C PRO A 27 -3.32 2.16 -2.44
N THR A 28 -2.47 3.18 -2.67
CA THR A 28 -2.78 4.54 -2.22
C THR A 28 -4.05 5.05 -2.88
N HIS A 29 -4.30 4.74 -4.15
CA HIS A 29 -5.53 5.17 -4.83
C HIS A 29 -6.74 4.33 -4.46
N GLU A 30 -6.60 3.00 -4.39
CA GLU A 30 -7.73 2.10 -4.16
C GLU A 30 -8.17 2.07 -2.68
N LEU A 31 -7.26 2.28 -1.74
CA LEU A 31 -7.53 2.18 -0.29
C LEU A 31 -7.51 3.52 0.44
N ALA A 32 -7.39 4.66 -0.26
CA ALA A 32 -7.39 5.96 0.40
C ALA A 32 -8.67 6.23 1.21
N GLU A 33 -9.83 5.83 0.71
CA GLU A 33 -11.11 5.95 1.43
C GLU A 33 -11.17 5.10 2.71
N ASN A 34 -10.42 4.00 2.74
CA ASN A 34 -10.31 3.09 3.89
C ASN A 34 -9.22 3.53 4.89
N GLY A 35 -8.60 4.70 4.66
CA GLY A 35 -7.55 5.27 5.49
C GLY A 35 -6.27 4.44 5.39
N TYR A 36 -5.77 4.27 4.17
CA TYR A 36 -4.45 3.73 3.89
C TYR A 36 -3.35 4.56 4.56
N SER A 37 -2.41 3.88 5.21
CA SER A 37 -1.28 4.47 5.91
C SER A 37 0.05 4.16 5.22
N GLY A 38 0.20 2.95 4.70
CA GLY A 38 1.43 2.49 4.10
C GLY A 38 1.38 1.04 3.68
N VAL A 39 2.43 0.62 2.98
CA VAL A 39 2.68 -0.76 2.58
C VAL A 39 4.10 -1.12 2.98
N GLU A 40 4.26 -2.29 3.58
CA GLU A 40 5.55 -2.85 3.93
C GLU A 40 5.68 -4.26 3.33
N THR A 41 6.88 -4.57 2.84
CA THR A 41 7.21 -5.85 2.24
C THR A 41 8.40 -6.45 2.98
N PRO A 42 8.19 -7.20 4.09
CA PRO A 42 9.28 -7.85 4.81
C PRO A 42 9.96 -8.90 3.92
N THR A 43 9.16 -9.62 3.14
CA THR A 43 9.59 -10.57 2.11
C THR A 43 9.10 -10.07 0.74
N ARG A 44 9.80 -10.41 -0.35
CA ARG A 44 9.36 -10.03 -1.72
C ARG A 44 7.98 -10.59 -2.10
N THR A 45 7.54 -11.62 -1.41
CA THR A 45 6.30 -12.36 -1.67
C THR A 45 5.18 -11.98 -0.70
N GLU A 46 5.47 -11.24 0.37
CA GLU A 46 4.49 -10.86 1.40
C GLU A 46 4.32 -9.35 1.40
N ILE A 47 3.09 -8.90 1.21
CA ILE A 47 2.76 -7.49 1.12
C ILE A 47 1.78 -7.15 2.23
N MET A 48 2.24 -6.38 3.21
CA MET A 48 1.45 -5.96 4.36
C MET A 48 0.96 -4.54 4.15
N ILE A 49 -0.36 -4.37 4.08
CA ILE A 49 -1.02 -3.10 3.87
C ILE A 49 -1.58 -2.62 5.21
N SER A 50 -1.08 -1.48 5.69
CA SER A 50 -1.56 -0.87 6.93
C SER A 50 -2.70 0.10 6.63
N VAL A 51 -3.88 -0.19 7.18
CA VAL A 51 -5.11 0.59 7.00
C VAL A 51 -5.83 0.84 8.32
N THR A 52 -6.63 1.91 8.39
CA THR A 52 -7.46 2.16 9.59
C THR A 52 -8.71 1.30 9.65
N ARG A 53 -9.34 1.04 8.50
CA ARG A 53 -10.61 0.29 8.38
C ARG A 53 -10.38 -1.06 7.70
N THR A 54 -9.74 -1.99 8.40
CA THR A 54 -9.43 -3.34 7.88
C THR A 54 -10.66 -4.13 7.44
N GLN A 55 -11.84 -3.87 8.00
CA GLN A 55 -13.07 -4.60 7.68
C GLN A 55 -13.57 -4.33 6.26
N ASN A 56 -13.29 -3.16 5.70
CA ASN A 56 -13.77 -2.77 4.37
C ASN A 56 -12.81 -3.20 3.25
N VAL A 57 -11.56 -3.53 3.58
CA VAL A 57 -10.53 -3.92 2.61
C VAL A 57 -10.86 -5.25 1.91
N PRO A 58 -11.27 -6.33 2.59
CA PRO A 58 -11.55 -7.59 1.91
C PRO A 58 -12.79 -7.53 0.98
N GLY A 59 -13.72 -6.59 1.18
CA GLY A 59 -14.97 -6.51 0.42
C GLY A 59 -15.91 -7.69 0.70
N GLU A 60 -16.93 -7.86 -0.14
CA GLU A 60 -17.88 -8.98 -0.04
C GLU A 60 -17.15 -10.30 -0.31
N GLU A 61 -17.22 -11.24 0.65
CA GLU A 61 -16.57 -12.57 0.60
C GLU A 61 -15.05 -12.56 0.24
N GLY A 62 -14.34 -11.46 0.48
CA GLY A 62 -12.92 -11.36 0.14
C GLY A 62 -12.64 -11.09 -1.35
N GLN A 63 -13.66 -10.74 -2.15
CA GLN A 63 -13.52 -10.51 -3.59
C GLN A 63 -12.50 -9.40 -3.91
N HIS A 64 -12.63 -8.25 -3.25
CA HIS A 64 -11.75 -7.10 -3.46
C HIS A 64 -10.28 -7.46 -3.16
N PHE A 65 -10.05 -8.28 -2.14
CA PHE A 65 -8.71 -8.76 -1.80
C PHE A 65 -8.10 -9.66 -2.88
N ARG A 66 -8.92 -10.55 -3.47
CA ARG A 66 -8.47 -11.44 -4.56
C ARG A 66 -8.16 -10.66 -5.82
N GLU A 67 -8.97 -9.65 -6.13
CA GLU A 67 -8.76 -8.74 -7.27
C GLU A 67 -7.46 -7.95 -7.09
N LEU A 68 -7.24 -7.38 -5.91
CA LEU A 68 -5.98 -6.72 -5.52
C LEU A 68 -4.77 -7.65 -5.70
N THR A 69 -4.84 -8.88 -5.18
CA THR A 69 -3.76 -9.87 -5.35
C THR A 69 -3.50 -10.18 -6.83
N SER A 70 -4.56 -10.37 -7.62
CA SER A 70 -4.43 -10.64 -9.06
C SER A 70 -3.83 -9.46 -9.83
N ALA A 71 -4.22 -8.23 -9.48
CA ALA A 71 -3.69 -7.01 -10.09
C ALA A 71 -2.18 -6.85 -9.80
N VAL A 72 -1.76 -7.09 -8.56
CA VAL A 72 -0.34 -7.07 -8.16
C VAL A 72 0.44 -8.17 -8.89
N GLN A 73 -0.07 -9.40 -8.91
CA GLN A 73 0.58 -10.51 -9.61
C GLN A 73 0.79 -10.20 -11.10
N LYS A 74 -0.24 -9.70 -11.79
CA LYS A 74 -0.17 -9.35 -13.22
C LYS A 74 0.74 -8.16 -13.50
N ARG A 75 0.73 -7.12 -12.66
CA ARG A 75 1.57 -5.92 -12.86
C ARG A 75 3.06 -6.21 -12.70
N PHE A 76 3.43 -7.04 -11.72
CA PHE A 76 4.84 -7.32 -11.40
C PHE A 76 5.35 -8.65 -11.98
N GLY A 77 4.49 -9.42 -12.65
CA GLY A 77 4.86 -10.68 -13.30
C GLY A 77 5.17 -11.80 -12.32
N PHE A 78 4.53 -11.82 -11.15
CA PHE A 78 4.67 -12.92 -10.20
C PHE A 78 3.91 -14.16 -10.70
N PRO A 79 4.40 -15.38 -10.39
CA PRO A 79 3.65 -16.60 -10.65
C PRO A 79 2.34 -16.62 -9.83
N GLU A 80 1.35 -17.37 -10.30
CA GLU A 80 0.08 -17.53 -9.58
C GLU A 80 0.33 -18.05 -8.16
N GLY A 81 -0.21 -17.35 -7.16
CA GLY A 81 0.00 -17.70 -5.74
C GLY A 81 1.38 -17.31 -5.18
N GLY A 82 2.25 -16.66 -5.96
CA GLY A 82 3.58 -16.22 -5.50
C GLY A 82 3.57 -14.96 -4.63
N VAL A 83 2.40 -14.35 -4.42
CA VAL A 83 2.22 -13.13 -3.62
C VAL A 83 1.05 -13.31 -2.66
N GLU A 84 1.29 -13.02 -1.39
CA GLU A 84 0.31 -13.00 -0.32
C GLU A 84 0.13 -11.56 0.17
N LEU A 85 -1.11 -11.08 0.17
CA LEU A 85 -1.48 -9.79 0.74
C LEU A 85 -1.97 -10.00 2.19
N TYR A 86 -1.66 -9.04 3.06
CA TYR A 86 -2.20 -8.95 4.42
C TYR A 86 -2.68 -7.54 4.72
N ALA A 87 -3.75 -7.41 5.51
CA ALA A 87 -4.25 -6.13 5.97
C ALA A 87 -3.99 -5.97 7.48
N GLU A 88 -3.17 -5.00 7.85
CA GLU A 88 -2.85 -4.67 9.24
C GLU A 88 -3.65 -3.44 9.68
N LYS A 89 -4.16 -3.48 10.92
CA LYS A 89 -4.88 -2.34 11.50
C LYS A 89 -3.91 -1.35 12.12
N VAL A 90 -3.94 -0.11 11.65
CA VAL A 90 -3.21 1.00 12.27
C VAL A 90 -3.80 1.31 13.65
N VAL A 91 -3.01 1.10 14.72
CA VAL A 91 -3.42 1.36 16.11
C VAL A 91 -3.56 2.87 16.36
N ALA A 92 -2.53 3.64 16.02
CA ALA A 92 -2.46 5.08 16.29
C ALA A 92 -2.80 5.94 15.06
N ARG A 93 -4.08 5.89 14.63
CA ARG A 93 -4.56 6.65 13.45
C ARG A 93 -4.27 8.15 13.48
N GLY A 94 -4.21 8.74 14.68
CA GLY A 94 -3.92 10.17 14.88
C GLY A 94 -2.43 10.54 14.81
N LEU A 95 -1.54 9.58 14.59
CA LEU A 95 -0.10 9.83 14.39
C LEU A 95 0.33 9.61 12.93
N CYS A 96 -0.56 9.11 12.07
CA CYS A 96 -0.27 8.93 10.66
C CYS A 96 -0.78 10.11 9.83
N ALA A 97 0.15 10.81 9.19
CA ALA A 97 -0.17 11.96 8.34
C ALA A 97 -1.08 11.60 7.15
N ALA A 98 -0.86 10.45 6.50
CA ALA A 98 -1.69 10.00 5.38
C ALA A 98 -3.15 9.76 5.80
N VAL A 99 -3.33 9.21 7.00
CA VAL A 99 -4.65 8.99 7.59
C VAL A 99 -5.29 10.30 8.04
N GLN A 100 -4.53 11.24 8.62
CA GLN A 100 -5.03 12.56 9.00
C GLN A 100 -5.42 13.40 7.77
N ALA A 101 -4.74 13.23 6.65
CA ALA A 101 -5.10 13.84 5.36
C ALA A 101 -6.46 13.34 4.82
N SER A 102 -7.12 12.38 5.48
CA SER A 102 -8.52 12.04 5.20
C SER A 102 -9.50 13.21 5.41
N LEU A 103 -9.04 14.33 6.00
CA LEU A 103 -9.70 15.63 5.95
C LEU A 103 -10.25 15.96 4.55
N CYS A 104 -9.51 15.65 3.49
CA CYS A 104 -9.93 15.88 2.11
C CYS A 104 -11.29 15.23 1.81
N TYR A 105 -11.53 14.01 2.31
CA TYR A 105 -12.81 13.31 2.15
C TYR A 105 -13.94 13.95 2.96
N GLN A 106 -13.63 14.50 4.15
CA GLN A 106 -14.62 15.23 4.95
C GLN A 106 -15.03 16.56 4.29
N LEU A 107 -14.07 17.26 3.69
CA LEU A 107 -14.32 18.49 2.94
C LEU A 107 -15.14 18.22 1.67
N LEU A 108 -14.82 17.16 0.93
CA LEU A 108 -15.63 16.70 -0.22
C LEU A 108 -17.05 16.32 0.19
N GLY A 109 -17.24 15.80 1.41
CA GLY A 109 -18.54 15.53 2.01
C GLY A 109 -19.33 16.77 2.45
N GLY A 110 -18.83 17.97 2.18
CA GLY A 110 -19.50 19.24 2.49
C GLY A 110 -19.33 19.72 3.93
N LEU A 111 -18.41 19.13 4.70
CA LEU A 111 -18.11 19.62 6.04
C LEU A 111 -17.40 20.97 5.96
N ALA A 112 -17.84 21.94 6.76
CA ALA A 112 -17.19 23.24 6.83
C ALA A 112 -15.73 23.09 7.32
N VAL A 113 -14.80 23.81 6.67
CA VAL A 113 -13.35 23.71 6.91
C VAL A 113 -12.99 23.84 8.39
N GLN A 114 -13.59 24.80 9.10
CA GLN A 114 -13.34 25.05 10.53
C GLN A 114 -13.75 23.88 11.45
N ARG A 115 -14.63 22.99 11.00
CA ARG A 115 -15.07 21.82 11.76
C ARG A 115 -14.32 20.55 11.39
N ALA A 116 -13.68 20.55 10.22
CA ALA A 116 -12.94 19.43 9.71
C ALA A 116 -11.51 19.43 10.29
N CYS A 117 -10.88 20.61 10.33
CA CYS A 117 -9.55 20.83 10.91
C CYS A 117 -9.55 20.69 12.44
#